data_AF-A0A0F8YM01-F1
#
_entry.id   AF-A0A0F8YM01-F1
#
_cell.length_a   1.000
_cell.length_b   1.000
_cell.length_c   1.000
_cell.angle_alpha   90.00
_cell.angle_beta   90.00
_cell.angle_gamma   90.00
#
_symmetry.space_group_name_H-M   'P 1'
#
loop_
_entity.id
_entity.type
_entity.pdbx_description
1 polymer ?
#
loop_
_entity_poly.entity_id
_entity_poly.type
_entity_poly.pdbx_seq_one_letter_code
_entity_poly.pdbx_strand_id
1 'polypeptide(L)'
;NNTNEGFYRSSAGDCEDQVSGSSNQGYDTEIDPETGKAVSDGTPYAWTGSSRSYRQNETSDERDAMFFALQYQPSADWDVNFDAQISDRTQQEARHDLIFLQKRATPGVTGPTLVTNDVGGILHWEGEERIESAGEQFSREENYQGYGINIEHTVTDRLTVDLDLAYSKTEREELQISNRGRTSGRNFFSWDMGDEIPHFTLTDFDVTDISNFTDSLRTRLDRENVRENEVISARLDFDYALDGNVFTSVQGGIRTSEMTFLQYGGSQGNGSRNEFTLDSGTEALDVLQGCQIDFPESGFLSSVSDGDIVTNVDSDGNVVDSGTGSSWATYDNVCFSQAVAGSNADGVFAYPEVEYENAGTIDVTEKTTSVYLMANYDTEMFGKFIRGNFGLRIVDTEVTSIGFRNSF
;
A
#
# COMPACT_ATOMS: atom_id res chain seq x y z
N ASN A 1 -9.34 38.24 14.98
CA ASN A 1 -8.65 37.02 15.45
C ASN A 1 -9.69 35.98 15.79
N ASN A 2 -9.80 34.94 14.99
CA ASN A 2 -10.62 33.77 15.31
C ASN A 2 -9.94 33.04 16.47
N THR A 3 -10.63 32.90 17.60
CA THR A 3 -10.14 32.13 18.76
C THR A 3 -10.99 30.88 19.01
N ASN A 4 -11.95 30.60 18.14
CA ASN A 4 -12.81 29.42 18.23
C ASN A 4 -12.16 28.21 17.54
N GLU A 5 -11.41 28.40 16.45
CA GLU A 5 -10.68 27.32 15.77
C GLU A 5 -9.34 27.82 15.18
N GLY A 6 -8.52 26.90 14.66
CA GLY A 6 -7.19 27.17 14.11
C GLY A 6 -6.07 27.28 15.15
N PHE A 7 -4.96 27.91 14.76
CA PHE A 7 -3.75 28.00 15.61
C PHE A 7 -3.88 29.02 16.75
N TYR A 8 -4.87 29.92 16.70
CA TYR A 8 -5.11 30.97 17.69
C TYR A 8 -6.25 30.65 18.68
N ARG A 9 -6.62 29.37 18.77
CA ARG A 9 -7.69 28.89 19.66
C ARG A 9 -7.47 29.33 21.11
N SER A 10 -8.56 29.68 21.78
CA SER A 10 -8.54 30.11 23.18
C SER A 10 -8.34 28.97 24.18
N SER A 11 -8.45 27.70 23.75
CA SER A 11 -8.19 26.52 24.56
C SER A 11 -7.38 25.50 23.79
N ALA A 12 -6.63 24.66 24.51
CA ALA A 12 -5.77 23.68 23.89
C ALA A 12 -6.60 22.54 23.28
N GLY A 13 -6.36 22.23 22.01
CA GLY A 13 -7.16 21.28 21.22
C GLY A 13 -6.72 21.26 19.77
N ASP A 14 -7.26 20.32 19.01
CA ASP A 14 -6.90 20.15 17.61
C ASP A 14 -7.31 21.40 16.80
N CYS A 15 -6.46 21.81 15.85
CA CYS A 15 -6.61 23.09 15.14
C CYS A 15 -7.89 23.11 14.30
N GLU A 16 -8.33 21.96 13.82
CA GLU A 16 -9.55 21.75 13.04
C GLU A 16 -10.83 21.76 13.89
N ASP A 17 -10.72 21.68 15.21
CA ASP A 17 -11.86 21.60 16.11
C ASP A 17 -12.28 22.96 16.63
N GLN A 18 -13.59 23.20 16.75
CA GLN A 18 -14.10 24.40 17.41
C GLN A 18 -14.03 24.27 18.94
N VAL A 19 -13.65 25.35 19.64
CA VAL A 19 -13.72 25.45 21.10
C VAL A 19 -15.17 25.33 21.56
N SER A 20 -16.09 25.96 20.82
CA SER A 20 -17.53 25.78 20.95
C SER A 20 -18.12 25.52 19.58
N GLY A 21 -18.59 24.29 19.36
CA GLY A 21 -19.20 23.88 18.09
C GLY A 21 -18.77 22.49 17.66
N SER A 22 -18.54 22.34 16.36
CA SER A 22 -18.26 21.06 15.72
C SER A 22 -16.76 20.75 15.70
N SER A 23 -16.42 19.47 15.66
CA SER A 23 -15.06 18.98 15.40
C SER A 23 -14.80 18.83 13.89
N ASN A 24 -13.54 18.77 13.49
CA ASN A 24 -13.10 18.52 12.11
C ASN A 24 -13.70 19.50 11.07
N GLN A 25 -13.75 20.79 11.40
CA GLN A 25 -14.24 21.82 10.47
C GLN A 25 -13.08 22.39 9.65
N GLY A 26 -12.03 22.88 10.33
CA GLY A 26 -10.86 23.48 9.69
C GLY A 26 -11.21 24.63 8.74
N TYR A 27 -10.45 24.75 7.64
CA TYR A 27 -10.73 25.73 6.58
C TYR A 27 -11.85 25.20 5.67
N ASP A 28 -12.97 25.90 5.63
CA ASP A 28 -14.13 25.48 4.82
C ASP A 28 -13.94 25.86 3.33
N THR A 29 -13.84 24.82 2.50
CA THR A 29 -13.64 24.91 1.05
C THR A 29 -14.93 24.78 0.25
N GLU A 30 -16.09 24.62 0.90
CA GLU A 30 -17.38 24.57 0.22
C GLU A 30 -17.58 25.88 -0.58
N ILE A 31 -17.96 25.75 -1.85
CA ILE A 31 -18.18 26.92 -2.71
C ILE A 31 -19.56 27.47 -2.44
N ASP A 32 -19.61 28.66 -1.86
CA ASP A 32 -20.82 29.43 -1.69
C ASP A 32 -21.38 29.81 -3.09
N PRO A 33 -22.58 29.34 -3.45
CA PRO A 33 -23.17 29.58 -4.76
C PRO A 33 -23.54 31.04 -5.02
N GLU A 34 -23.68 31.87 -3.97
CA GLU A 34 -23.99 33.30 -4.10
C GLU A 34 -22.73 34.12 -4.43
N THR A 35 -21.59 33.76 -3.85
CA THR A 35 -20.33 34.49 -4.03
C THR A 35 -19.41 33.85 -5.07
N GLY A 36 -19.61 32.58 -5.40
CA GLY A 36 -18.75 31.79 -6.28
C GLY A 36 -17.37 31.51 -5.68
N LYS A 37 -17.23 31.58 -4.36
CA LYS A 37 -15.97 31.42 -3.62
C LYS A 37 -16.12 30.44 -2.47
N ALA A 38 -15.00 29.97 -1.90
CA ALA A 38 -15.02 29.16 -0.70
C ALA A 38 -15.65 29.93 0.48
N VAL A 39 -16.36 29.24 1.38
CA VAL A 39 -16.93 29.83 2.61
C VAL A 39 -15.86 30.58 3.42
N SER A 40 -14.64 30.03 3.51
CA SER A 40 -13.52 30.66 4.23
C SER A 40 -12.66 31.61 3.38
N ASP A 41 -13.07 31.97 2.16
CA ASP A 41 -12.30 32.84 1.25
C ASP A 41 -11.77 34.11 1.94
N GLY A 42 -10.48 34.38 1.77
CA GLY A 42 -9.81 35.54 2.37
C GLY A 42 -9.46 35.38 3.85
N THR A 43 -9.78 34.25 4.49
CA THR A 43 -9.33 33.93 5.85
C THR A 43 -7.88 33.44 5.82
N PRO A 44 -6.97 34.00 6.62
CA PRO A 44 -5.62 33.45 6.75
C PRO A 44 -5.66 32.00 7.24
N TYR A 45 -4.87 31.13 6.63
CA TYR A 45 -4.80 29.71 6.95
C TYR A 45 -3.36 29.21 6.93
N ALA A 46 -3.14 28.07 7.57
CA ALA A 46 -1.92 27.28 7.41
C ALA A 46 -2.27 25.79 7.34
N TRP A 47 -1.50 25.04 6.57
CA TRP A 47 -1.64 23.60 6.44
C TRP A 47 -0.87 22.91 7.56
N THR A 48 -1.57 22.16 8.40
CA THR A 48 -0.95 21.29 9.40
C THR A 48 -1.35 19.85 9.16
N GLY A 49 -0.37 18.95 9.24
CA GLY A 49 -0.63 17.51 9.26
C GLY A 49 -1.04 17.06 10.66
N SER A 50 -1.48 15.81 10.78
CA SER A 50 -1.69 15.17 12.09
C SER A 50 -0.38 14.94 12.84
N SER A 51 0.74 14.81 12.11
CA SER A 51 2.08 14.62 12.64
C SER A 51 3.16 15.03 11.64
N ARG A 52 4.39 15.09 12.14
CA ARG A 52 5.64 15.04 11.37
C ARG A 52 6.49 13.90 11.91
N SER A 53 7.29 13.27 11.06
CA SER A 53 8.09 12.14 11.50
C SER A 53 9.39 12.01 10.73
N TYR A 54 10.38 11.43 11.40
CA TYR A 54 11.52 10.81 10.75
C TYR A 54 11.31 9.31 10.69
N ARG A 55 11.68 8.70 9.57
CA ARG A 55 11.51 7.28 9.30
C ARG A 55 12.83 6.68 8.86
N GLN A 56 13.29 5.67 9.59
CA GLN A 56 14.23 4.70 9.05
C GLN A 56 13.47 3.61 8.33
N ASN A 57 14.00 3.17 7.19
CA ASN A 57 13.34 2.20 6.36
C ASN A 57 14.34 1.23 5.73
N GLU A 58 14.29 -0.02 6.15
CA GLU A 58 15.00 -1.13 5.51
C GLU A 58 14.03 -1.86 4.59
N THR A 59 14.43 -2.07 3.34
CA THR A 59 13.60 -2.79 2.35
C THR A 59 14.40 -3.91 1.72
N SER A 60 13.74 -5.05 1.48
CA SER A 60 14.27 -6.14 0.67
C SER A 60 13.23 -6.57 -0.36
N ASP A 61 13.70 -6.96 -1.54
CA ASP A 61 12.88 -7.46 -2.63
C ASP A 61 13.64 -8.63 -3.27
N GLU A 62 13.13 -9.84 -3.04
CA GLU A 62 13.68 -11.08 -3.58
C GLU A 62 12.70 -11.66 -4.60
N ARG A 63 13.23 -12.10 -5.75
CA ARG A 63 12.42 -12.70 -6.81
C ARG A 63 13.15 -13.89 -7.41
N ASP A 64 12.57 -15.06 -7.21
CA ASP A 64 13.02 -16.31 -7.80
C ASP A 64 12.06 -16.72 -8.92
N ALA A 65 12.61 -17.18 -10.04
CA ALA A 65 11.80 -17.61 -11.16
C ALA A 65 12.49 -18.72 -11.97
N MET A 66 11.69 -19.71 -12.36
CA MET A 66 12.08 -20.77 -13.28
C MET A 66 11.19 -20.70 -14.52
N PHE A 67 11.84 -20.70 -15.68
CA PHE A 67 11.19 -20.74 -16.98
C PHE A 67 11.61 -22.02 -17.70
N PHE A 68 10.66 -22.72 -18.30
CA PHE A 68 10.91 -23.88 -19.15
C PHE A 68 10.16 -23.70 -20.46
N ALA A 69 10.84 -23.95 -21.57
CA ALA A 69 10.24 -23.95 -22.89
C ALA A 69 10.77 -25.14 -23.69
N LEU A 70 9.87 -25.86 -24.34
CA LEU A 70 10.18 -27.01 -25.19
C LEU A 70 9.37 -26.90 -26.48
N GLN A 71 10.08 -26.93 -27.61
CA GLN A 71 9.48 -27.13 -28.92
C GLN A 71 9.82 -28.55 -29.40
N TYR A 72 8.82 -29.27 -29.88
CA TYR A 72 8.94 -30.62 -30.37
C TYR A 72 8.18 -30.80 -31.69
N GLN A 73 8.93 -31.18 -32.74
CA GLN A 73 8.40 -31.45 -34.07
C GLN A 73 8.64 -32.94 -34.42
N PRO A 74 7.68 -33.84 -34.11
CA PRO A 74 7.84 -35.29 -34.36
C PRO A 74 7.86 -35.64 -35.86
N SER A 75 7.24 -34.81 -36.71
CA SER A 75 7.30 -34.88 -38.16
C SER A 75 7.14 -33.48 -38.76
N ALA A 76 7.14 -33.36 -40.10
CA ALA A 76 6.87 -32.09 -40.77
C ALA A 76 5.42 -31.58 -40.60
N ASP A 77 4.51 -32.45 -40.14
CA ASP A 77 3.08 -32.15 -40.03
C ASP A 77 2.66 -31.77 -38.60
N TRP A 78 3.59 -31.79 -37.64
CA TRP A 78 3.32 -31.56 -36.23
C TRP A 78 4.32 -30.59 -35.63
N ASP A 79 3.82 -29.55 -34.98
CA ASP A 79 4.59 -28.64 -34.14
C ASP A 79 3.94 -28.55 -32.77
N VAL A 80 4.69 -28.86 -31.71
CA VAL A 80 4.21 -28.83 -30.34
C VAL A 80 5.11 -27.92 -29.53
N ASN A 81 4.54 -26.88 -28.94
CA ASN A 81 5.21 -25.96 -28.03
C ASN A 81 4.64 -26.12 -26.63
N PHE A 82 5.51 -26.23 -25.64
CA PHE A 82 5.15 -26.20 -24.24
C PHE A 82 5.99 -25.14 -23.54
N ASP A 83 5.35 -24.33 -22.71
CA ASP A 83 6.00 -23.36 -21.85
C ASP A 83 5.46 -23.44 -20.42
N ALA A 84 6.34 -23.16 -19.46
CA ALA A 84 6.00 -23.08 -18.07
C ALA A 84 6.81 -21.97 -17.40
N GLN A 85 6.17 -21.27 -16.48
CA GLN A 85 6.81 -20.30 -15.60
C GLN A 85 6.32 -20.53 -14.17
N ILE A 86 7.26 -20.63 -13.25
CA ILE A 86 6.99 -20.65 -11.80
C ILE A 86 7.85 -19.55 -11.20
N SER A 87 7.27 -18.67 -10.40
CA SER A 87 8.03 -17.61 -9.75
C SER A 87 7.42 -17.19 -8.43
N ASP A 88 8.28 -16.92 -7.46
CA ASP A 88 7.94 -16.44 -6.14
C ASP A 88 8.64 -15.10 -5.94
N ARG A 89 7.93 -14.14 -5.36
CA ARG A 89 8.47 -12.83 -5.02
C ARG A 89 8.08 -12.46 -3.60
N THR A 90 9.08 -12.06 -2.82
CA THR A 90 8.89 -11.59 -1.45
C THR A 90 9.45 -10.20 -1.30
N GLN A 91 8.56 -9.24 -1.01
CA GLN A 91 8.92 -7.87 -0.66
C GLN A 91 8.77 -7.70 0.85
N GLN A 92 9.81 -7.23 1.53
CA GLN A 92 9.76 -6.97 2.96
C GLN A 92 10.22 -5.55 3.28
N GLU A 93 9.71 -5.04 4.39
CA GLU A 93 10.02 -3.71 4.87
C GLU A 93 10.03 -3.67 6.39
N ALA A 94 11.03 -3.03 6.98
CA ALA A 94 11.13 -2.79 8.41
C ALA A 94 11.33 -1.29 8.67
N ARG A 95 10.38 -0.67 9.38
CA ARG A 95 10.38 0.76 9.67
C ARG A 95 10.51 1.02 11.15
N HIS A 96 11.20 2.11 11.46
CA HIS A 96 11.29 2.69 12.79
C HIS A 96 11.05 4.19 12.64
N ASP A 97 10.03 4.69 13.32
CA ASP A 97 9.52 6.05 13.17
C ASP A 97 9.64 6.82 14.48
N LEU A 98 10.20 8.02 14.42
CA LEU A 98 10.05 9.04 15.46
C LEU A 98 8.97 10.01 15.00
N ILE A 99 7.84 10.04 15.71
CA ILE A 99 6.65 10.80 15.30
C ILE A 99 6.37 11.91 16.32
N PHE A 100 6.33 13.14 15.83
CA PHE A 100 5.86 14.31 16.56
C PHE A 100 4.44 14.62 16.10
N LEU A 101 3.45 14.37 16.94
CA LEU A 101 2.06 14.72 16.59
C LEU A 101 1.92 16.26 16.57
N GLN A 102 1.22 16.82 15.58
CA GLN A 102 1.23 18.27 15.30
C GLN A 102 -0.15 18.81 14.89
N LYS A 103 -1.22 18.26 15.47
CA LYS A 103 -2.58 18.76 15.23
C LYS A 103 -3.09 19.73 16.31
N ARG A 104 -2.51 19.72 17.51
CA ARG A 104 -2.99 20.47 18.67
C ARG A 104 -2.39 21.87 18.74
N ALA A 105 -3.23 22.89 18.89
CA ALA A 105 -2.79 24.24 19.21
C ALA A 105 -2.59 24.40 20.73
N THR A 106 -1.46 24.97 21.14
CA THR A 106 -1.20 25.43 22.52
C THR A 106 -1.55 26.93 22.61
N PRO A 107 -2.58 27.32 23.39
CA PRO A 107 -3.03 28.71 23.48
C PRO A 107 -1.93 29.65 23.94
N GLY A 108 -1.76 30.76 23.22
CA GLY A 108 -0.73 31.76 23.53
C GLY A 108 0.68 31.38 23.08
N VAL A 109 0.89 30.18 22.54
CA VAL A 109 2.17 29.70 22.01
C VAL A 109 2.06 29.49 20.51
N THR A 110 1.33 28.46 20.07
CA THR A 110 1.35 27.99 18.68
C THR A 110 0.98 29.07 17.68
N GLY A 111 -0.16 29.75 17.83
CA GLY A 111 -0.58 30.82 16.93
C GLY A 111 0.41 31.98 16.88
N PRO A 112 0.77 32.59 18.03
CA PRO A 112 1.71 33.72 18.09
C PRO A 112 3.11 33.45 17.55
N THR A 113 3.62 32.21 17.64
CA THR A 113 4.96 31.86 17.13
C THR A 113 4.94 31.32 15.70
N LEU A 114 3.77 30.87 15.19
CA LEU A 114 3.63 30.27 13.86
C LEU A 114 4.24 31.15 12.76
N VAL A 115 5.16 30.58 11.99
CA VAL A 115 5.67 31.19 10.76
C VAL A 115 5.19 30.36 9.57
N THR A 116 4.67 31.02 8.55
CA THR A 116 4.21 30.39 7.31
C THR A 116 4.79 31.08 6.08
N ASN A 117 4.87 30.36 4.97
CA ASN A 117 5.09 30.95 3.66
C ASN A 117 3.78 31.52 3.06
N ASP A 118 3.87 32.12 1.88
CA ASP A 118 2.75 32.80 1.20
C ASP A 118 1.59 31.88 0.79
N VAL A 119 1.77 30.56 0.82
CA VAL A 119 0.73 29.57 0.48
C VAL A 119 0.20 28.80 1.70
N GLY A 120 0.59 29.21 2.91
CA GLY A 120 0.16 28.59 4.17
C GLY A 120 0.98 27.36 4.57
N GLY A 121 2.13 27.11 3.94
CA GLY A 121 3.06 26.08 4.42
C GLY A 121 3.77 26.56 5.68
N ILE A 122 3.72 25.76 6.75
CA ILE A 122 4.36 26.09 8.03
C ILE A 122 5.89 25.99 7.88
N LEU A 123 6.61 26.99 8.38
CA LEU A 123 8.07 27.07 8.45
C LEU A 123 8.59 27.03 9.88
N HIS A 124 7.77 27.41 10.86
CA HIS A 124 8.06 27.27 12.28
C HIS A 124 6.77 26.93 13.02
N TRP A 125 6.85 26.01 13.98
CA TRP A 125 5.74 25.65 14.87
C TRP A 125 6.27 25.37 16.28
N GLU A 126 5.47 25.72 17.28
CA GLU A 126 5.78 25.49 18.69
C GLU A 126 4.52 25.08 19.45
N GLY A 127 4.64 24.13 20.37
CA GLY A 127 3.51 23.67 21.15
C GLY A 127 3.81 22.45 21.99
N GLU A 128 2.74 21.86 22.54
CA GLU A 128 2.82 20.69 23.41
C GLU A 128 2.04 19.53 22.80
N GLU A 129 2.71 18.43 22.51
CA GLU A 129 2.03 17.21 22.10
C GLU A 129 2.85 15.94 22.43
N ARG A 130 2.23 14.78 22.25
CA ARG A 130 2.90 13.48 22.40
C ARG A 130 3.88 13.21 21.26
N ILE A 131 4.94 12.51 21.63
CA ILE A 131 5.95 11.98 20.73
C ILE A 131 5.81 10.45 20.75
N GLU A 132 5.87 9.82 19.59
CA GLU A 132 5.75 8.37 19.46
C GLU A 132 7.04 7.78 18.89
N SER A 133 7.47 6.65 19.46
CA SER A 133 8.41 5.72 18.82
C SER A 133 7.57 4.57 18.30
N ALA A 134 7.31 4.61 17.00
CA ALA A 134 6.49 3.64 16.31
C ALA A 134 7.37 2.76 15.42
N GLY A 135 6.87 1.59 15.08
CA GLY A 135 7.60 0.68 14.21
C GLY A 135 6.66 -0.20 13.42
N GLU A 136 7.15 -0.66 12.27
CA GLU A 136 6.37 -1.46 11.34
C GLU A 136 7.22 -2.58 10.75
N GLN A 137 6.64 -3.77 10.64
CA GLN A 137 7.21 -4.87 9.88
C GLN A 137 6.18 -5.26 8.82
N PHE A 138 6.55 -5.20 7.55
CA PHE A 138 5.68 -5.55 6.44
C PHE A 138 6.33 -6.66 5.60
N SER A 139 5.52 -7.59 5.13
CA SER A 139 5.89 -8.60 4.15
C SER A 139 4.76 -8.78 3.15
N ARG A 140 5.14 -8.96 1.89
CA ARG A 140 4.23 -9.29 0.81
C ARG A 140 4.83 -10.42 -0.02
N GLU A 141 4.09 -11.50 -0.12
CA GLU A 141 4.44 -12.65 -0.94
C GLU A 141 3.54 -12.69 -2.18
N GLU A 142 4.13 -12.94 -3.34
CA GLU A 142 3.43 -13.13 -4.61
C GLU A 142 3.95 -14.37 -5.32
N ASN A 143 3.11 -15.39 -5.45
CA ASN A 143 3.45 -16.66 -6.07
C ASN A 143 2.72 -16.78 -7.41
N TYR A 144 3.44 -17.14 -8.47
CA TYR A 144 2.91 -17.29 -9.81
C TYR A 144 3.26 -18.65 -10.40
N GLN A 145 2.27 -19.31 -10.98
CA GLN A 145 2.43 -20.50 -11.78
C GLN A 145 1.68 -20.34 -13.11
N GLY A 146 2.33 -20.62 -14.22
CA GLY A 146 1.76 -20.56 -15.56
C GLY A 146 2.24 -21.71 -16.42
N TYR A 147 1.32 -22.28 -17.20
CA TYR A 147 1.58 -23.39 -18.11
C TYR A 147 0.85 -23.15 -19.44
N GLY A 148 1.54 -23.35 -20.55
CA GLY A 148 1.01 -23.24 -21.90
C GLY A 148 1.37 -24.48 -22.72
N ILE A 149 0.43 -24.97 -23.52
CA ILE A 149 0.70 -25.94 -24.57
C ILE A 149 -0.02 -25.54 -25.86
N ASN A 150 0.75 -25.46 -26.93
CA ASN A 150 0.27 -25.20 -28.28
C ASN A 150 0.63 -26.39 -29.18
N ILE A 151 -0.35 -26.85 -29.97
CA ILE A 151 -0.22 -28.00 -30.88
C ILE A 151 -0.76 -27.56 -32.24
N GLU A 152 0.13 -27.43 -33.22
CA GLU A 152 -0.21 -27.23 -34.62
C GLU A 152 -0.10 -28.57 -35.36
N HIS A 153 -1.13 -28.90 -36.14
CA HIS A 153 -1.16 -30.08 -37.00
C HIS A 153 -1.58 -29.74 -38.42
N THR A 154 -0.71 -30.03 -39.39
CA THR A 154 -1.04 -30.00 -40.82
C THR A 154 -1.77 -31.29 -41.18
N VAL A 155 -3.10 -31.25 -41.18
CA VAL A 155 -3.98 -32.41 -41.45
C VAL A 155 -3.89 -32.84 -42.92
N THR A 156 -3.74 -31.87 -43.82
CA THR A 156 -3.52 -32.06 -45.27
C THR A 156 -2.67 -30.92 -45.81
N ASP A 157 -2.21 -31.00 -47.06
CA ASP A 157 -1.50 -29.90 -47.76
C ASP A 157 -2.24 -28.54 -47.77
N ARG A 158 -3.51 -28.51 -47.36
CA ARG A 158 -4.36 -27.31 -47.33
C ARG A 158 -5.01 -27.04 -45.98
N LEU A 159 -4.93 -27.93 -45.01
CA LEU A 159 -5.65 -27.79 -43.75
C LEU A 159 -4.67 -27.86 -42.59
N THR A 160 -4.56 -26.77 -41.85
CA THR A 160 -3.84 -26.70 -40.57
C THR A 160 -4.83 -26.51 -39.44
N VAL A 161 -4.62 -27.18 -38.32
CA VAL A 161 -5.40 -27.05 -37.09
C VAL A 161 -4.47 -26.70 -35.94
N ASP A 162 -4.85 -25.72 -35.13
CA ASP A 162 -4.09 -25.23 -33.98
C ASP A 162 -4.91 -25.37 -32.70
N LEU A 163 -4.37 -26.06 -31.70
CA LEU A 163 -4.93 -26.16 -30.35
C LEU A 163 -3.98 -25.45 -29.39
N ASP A 164 -4.50 -24.50 -28.62
CA ASP A 164 -3.75 -23.78 -27.58
C ASP A 164 -4.52 -23.88 -26.25
N LEU A 165 -3.85 -24.39 -25.22
CA LEU A 165 -4.36 -24.51 -23.86
C LEU A 165 -3.42 -23.75 -22.92
N ALA A 166 -3.96 -22.87 -22.08
CA ALA A 166 -3.19 -22.11 -21.12
C ALA A 166 -3.86 -22.08 -19.74
N TYR A 167 -3.03 -22.11 -18.71
CA TYR A 167 -3.39 -21.96 -17.31
C TYR A 167 -2.42 -20.98 -16.65
N SER A 168 -2.92 -20.09 -15.81
CA SER A 168 -2.09 -19.31 -14.89
C SER A 168 -2.79 -19.04 -13.57
N LYS A 169 -2.06 -19.06 -12.47
CA LYS A 169 -2.52 -18.63 -11.15
C LYS A 169 -1.50 -17.69 -10.52
N THR A 170 -1.98 -16.59 -9.97
CA THR A 170 -1.24 -15.70 -9.07
C THR A 170 -1.90 -15.69 -7.70
N GLU A 171 -1.13 -15.93 -6.65
CA GLU A 171 -1.55 -15.76 -5.27
C GLU A 171 -0.74 -14.62 -4.65
N ARG A 172 -1.39 -13.81 -3.81
CA ARG A 172 -0.75 -12.73 -3.06
C ARG A 172 -1.28 -12.69 -1.65
N GLU A 173 -0.41 -12.43 -0.68
CA GLU A 173 -0.82 -12.00 0.65
C GLU A 173 0.11 -10.93 1.23
N GLU A 174 -0.44 -10.11 2.12
CA GLU A 174 0.30 -9.08 2.85
C GLU A 174 0.13 -9.29 4.35
N LEU A 175 1.25 -9.28 5.05
CA LEU A 175 1.36 -9.42 6.49
C LEU A 175 2.02 -8.17 7.05
N GLN A 176 1.41 -7.58 8.07
CA GLN A 176 1.92 -6.33 8.65
C GLN A 176 1.80 -6.32 10.17
N ILE A 177 2.87 -5.90 10.83
CA ILE A 177 2.92 -5.55 12.24
C ILE A 177 2.98 -4.02 12.34
N SER A 178 2.09 -3.40 13.12
CA SER A 178 2.16 -1.97 13.43
C SER A 178 2.22 -1.74 14.94
N ASN A 179 3.36 -1.25 15.40
CA ASN A 179 3.67 -0.99 16.80
C ASN A 179 3.54 0.50 17.12
N ARG A 180 3.17 0.79 18.38
CA ARG A 180 3.16 2.14 18.93
C ARG A 180 3.62 2.10 20.37
N GLY A 181 4.68 2.86 20.70
CA GLY A 181 4.99 3.37 22.03
C GLY A 181 4.98 4.89 21.99
N ARG A 182 4.55 5.57 23.06
CA ARG A 182 4.47 7.03 23.09
C ARG A 182 4.69 7.61 24.47
N THR A 183 4.88 8.91 24.52
CA THR A 183 5.04 9.65 25.78
C THR A 183 3.75 9.67 26.60
N SER A 184 3.87 9.56 27.92
CA SER A 184 2.74 9.60 28.86
C SER A 184 2.08 10.98 28.91
N GLY A 185 2.91 12.02 28.92
CA GLY A 185 2.53 13.42 28.82
C GLY A 185 2.68 13.97 27.41
N ARG A 186 2.22 15.22 27.26
CA ARG A 186 2.58 16.06 26.13
C ARG A 186 3.87 16.76 26.47
N ASN A 187 4.83 16.72 25.55
CA ASN A 187 6.10 17.39 25.69
C ASN A 187 6.06 18.67 24.88
N PHE A 188 6.72 19.69 25.39
CA PHE A 188 6.92 20.91 24.66
C PHE A 188 8.00 20.70 23.61
N PHE A 189 7.74 21.12 22.38
CA PHE A 189 8.73 21.14 21.31
C PHE A 189 8.44 22.26 20.33
N SER A 190 9.50 22.70 19.66
CA SER A 190 9.42 23.49 18.44
C SER A 190 10.06 22.76 17.28
N TRP A 191 9.72 23.16 16.06
CA TRP A 191 10.55 22.84 14.91
C TRP A 191 10.58 24.02 13.94
N ASP A 192 11.71 24.11 13.25
CA ASP A 192 11.98 25.05 12.18
C ASP A 192 12.26 24.28 10.90
N MET A 193 11.79 24.77 9.77
CA MET A 193 12.18 24.24 8.47
C MET A 193 13.64 24.62 8.20
N GLY A 194 14.52 23.63 8.09
CA GLY A 194 15.88 23.80 7.60
C GLY A 194 15.91 23.99 6.08
N ASP A 195 17.07 23.74 5.48
CA ASP A 195 17.24 23.92 4.03
C ASP A 195 16.36 22.93 3.23
N GLU A 196 16.28 21.68 3.68
CA GLU A 196 15.48 20.62 3.02
C GLU A 196 14.48 19.92 3.95
N ILE A 197 14.81 19.78 5.25
CA ILE A 197 14.03 19.04 6.24
C ILE A 197 13.81 19.87 7.51
N PRO A 198 12.78 19.59 8.32
CA PRO A 198 12.64 20.26 9.61
C PRO A 198 13.77 19.90 10.58
N HIS A 199 13.95 20.71 11.62
CA HIS A 199 14.80 20.45 12.78
C HIS A 199 13.97 20.64 14.04
N PHE A 200 13.98 19.68 14.95
CA PHE A 200 13.19 19.74 16.19
C PHE A 200 14.04 20.19 17.36
N THR A 201 13.49 21.07 18.20
CA THR A 201 14.06 21.39 19.51
C THR A 201 13.13 20.90 20.60
N LEU A 202 13.67 20.10 21.52
CA LEU A 202 12.97 19.48 22.64
C LEU A 202 13.52 20.00 23.95
N THR A 203 12.64 20.32 24.91
CA THR A 203 13.06 20.79 26.23
C THR A 203 12.97 19.67 27.26
N ASP A 204 14.07 19.39 27.95
CA ASP A 204 14.21 18.37 28.99
C ASP A 204 13.72 16.98 28.54
N PHE A 205 13.94 16.62 27.26
CA PHE A 205 13.45 15.37 26.69
C PHE A 205 14.49 14.69 25.79
N ASP A 206 14.93 13.52 26.22
CA ASP A 206 15.88 12.69 25.49
C ASP A 206 15.15 11.69 24.58
N VAL A 207 15.16 11.94 23.26
CA VAL A 207 14.58 11.02 22.26
C VAL A 207 15.29 9.68 22.16
N THR A 208 16.52 9.57 22.66
CA THR A 208 17.32 8.33 22.63
C THR A 208 17.09 7.45 23.86
N ASP A 209 16.41 7.96 24.89
CA ASP A 209 16.01 7.18 26.06
C ASP A 209 14.66 6.49 25.81
N ILE A 210 14.69 5.16 25.67
CA ILE A 210 13.50 4.34 25.41
C ILE A 210 12.46 4.46 26.54
N SER A 211 12.88 4.80 27.76
CA SER A 211 11.98 4.89 28.93
C SER A 211 10.96 6.02 28.82
N ASN A 212 11.21 6.98 27.90
CA ASN A 212 10.30 8.07 27.61
C ASN A 212 9.04 7.67 26.81
N PHE A 213 9.00 6.46 26.23
CA PHE A 213 7.93 6.00 25.33
C PHE A 213 7.00 4.93 25.93
N THR A 214 6.84 4.94 27.26
CA THR A 214 6.18 3.88 28.05
C THR A 214 4.66 3.92 28.11
N ASP A 215 3.98 4.85 27.43
CA ASP A 215 2.51 4.96 27.45
C ASP A 215 1.84 4.31 26.24
N SER A 216 0.66 3.72 26.48
CA SER A 216 -0.26 3.23 25.45
C SER A 216 0.37 2.28 24.41
N LEU A 217 1.26 1.41 24.86
CA LEU A 217 1.89 0.38 24.05
C LEU A 217 0.83 -0.46 23.35
N ARG A 218 0.94 -0.56 22.02
CA ARG A 218 -0.01 -1.28 21.17
C ARG A 218 0.73 -1.98 20.04
N THR A 219 0.30 -3.18 19.72
CA THR A 219 0.62 -3.85 18.45
C THR A 219 -0.66 -4.18 17.67
N ARG A 220 -0.55 -4.17 16.34
CA ARG A 220 -1.55 -4.69 15.41
C ARG A 220 -0.89 -5.72 14.52
N LEU A 221 -1.57 -6.85 14.32
CA LEU A 221 -1.20 -7.93 13.41
C LEU A 221 -2.26 -7.98 12.32
N ASP A 222 -1.88 -7.55 11.13
CA ASP A 222 -2.74 -7.39 9.96
C ASP A 222 -2.40 -8.46 8.91
N ARG A 223 -3.42 -9.15 8.41
CA ARG A 223 -3.34 -10.00 7.22
C ARG A 223 -4.33 -9.46 6.21
N GLU A 224 -3.81 -8.81 5.18
CA GLU A 224 -4.59 -8.04 4.21
C GLU A 224 -4.26 -8.45 2.78
N ASN A 225 -5.07 -8.01 1.83
CA ASN A 225 -4.83 -8.20 0.39
C ASN A 225 -4.58 -9.66 -0.02
N VAL A 226 -5.19 -10.63 0.69
CA VAL A 226 -5.15 -12.05 0.33
C VAL A 226 -5.96 -12.24 -0.94
N ARG A 227 -5.25 -12.50 -2.05
CA ARG A 227 -5.81 -12.51 -3.40
C ARG A 227 -5.39 -13.72 -4.18
N GLU A 228 -6.30 -14.21 -5.01
CA GLU A 228 -6.05 -15.23 -6.02
C GLU A 228 -6.57 -14.73 -7.37
N ASN A 229 -5.75 -14.88 -8.42
CA ASN A 229 -6.14 -14.61 -9.79
C ASN A 229 -5.81 -15.83 -10.64
N GLU A 230 -6.83 -16.52 -11.13
CA GLU A 230 -6.72 -17.73 -11.92
C GLU A 230 -7.27 -17.49 -13.33
N VAL A 231 -6.56 -17.95 -14.35
CA VAL A 231 -6.98 -17.87 -15.75
C VAL A 231 -6.80 -19.24 -16.40
N ILE A 232 -7.86 -19.75 -17.01
CA ILE A 232 -7.85 -20.97 -17.82
C ILE A 232 -8.36 -20.61 -19.20
N SER A 233 -7.67 -21.00 -20.25
CA SER A 233 -8.14 -20.77 -21.62
C SER A 233 -7.84 -21.92 -22.57
N ALA A 234 -8.71 -22.05 -23.56
CA ALA A 234 -8.56 -23.00 -24.66
C ALA A 234 -8.94 -22.33 -25.98
N ARG A 235 -8.17 -22.58 -27.03
CA ARG A 235 -8.42 -22.13 -28.39
C ARG A 235 -8.23 -23.28 -29.36
N LEU A 236 -9.16 -23.43 -30.29
CA LEU A 236 -9.06 -24.34 -31.42
C LEU A 236 -9.33 -23.55 -32.71
N ASP A 237 -8.30 -23.40 -33.53
CA ASP A 237 -8.34 -22.71 -34.81
C ASP A 237 -8.11 -23.70 -35.96
N PHE A 238 -8.62 -23.37 -37.14
CA PHE A 238 -8.28 -24.02 -38.40
C PHE A 238 -7.95 -22.99 -39.47
N ASP A 239 -7.04 -23.34 -40.37
CA ASP A 239 -6.75 -22.62 -41.61
C ASP A 239 -6.89 -23.58 -42.78
N TYR A 240 -7.78 -23.26 -43.72
CA TYR A 240 -8.01 -24.02 -44.93
C TYR A 240 -7.65 -23.22 -46.19
N ALA A 241 -6.54 -23.59 -46.84
CA ALA A 241 -6.09 -23.01 -48.10
C ALA A 241 -7.04 -23.33 -49.26
N LEU A 242 -7.38 -22.30 -50.04
CA LEU A 242 -8.23 -22.39 -51.22
C LEU A 242 -7.40 -22.25 -52.51
N ASP A 243 -7.74 -23.02 -53.53
CA ASP A 243 -7.22 -22.83 -54.89
C ASP A 243 -7.99 -21.71 -55.63
N GLY A 244 -8.06 -20.52 -55.04
CA GLY A 244 -8.80 -19.37 -55.58
C GLY A 244 -7.88 -18.26 -56.08
N ASN A 245 -8.28 -17.61 -57.18
CA ASN A 245 -7.58 -16.41 -57.71
C ASN A 245 -7.91 -15.12 -56.94
N VAL A 246 -8.83 -15.18 -55.97
CA VAL A 246 -9.30 -14.04 -55.18
C VAL A 246 -9.31 -14.40 -53.71
N PHE A 247 -9.96 -15.50 -53.33
CA PHE A 247 -9.93 -16.01 -51.95
C PHE A 247 -8.81 -17.04 -51.80
N THR A 248 -7.94 -16.83 -50.83
CA THR A 248 -6.71 -17.62 -50.63
C THR A 248 -6.83 -18.62 -49.50
N SER A 249 -7.59 -18.32 -48.44
CA SER A 249 -7.90 -19.29 -47.38
C SER A 249 -9.17 -18.94 -46.61
N VAL A 250 -9.69 -19.92 -45.88
CA VAL A 250 -10.76 -19.76 -44.88
C VAL A 250 -10.18 -20.13 -43.52
N GLN A 251 -10.27 -19.21 -42.58
CA GLN A 251 -9.85 -19.41 -41.20
C GLN A 251 -11.06 -19.34 -40.29
N GLY A 252 -11.08 -20.17 -39.26
CA GLY A 252 -12.11 -20.08 -38.24
C GLY A 252 -11.67 -20.78 -36.98
N GLY A 253 -12.38 -20.52 -35.90
CA GLY A 253 -12.04 -21.14 -34.63
C GLY A 253 -12.96 -20.75 -33.50
N ILE A 254 -12.73 -21.41 -32.38
CA ILE A 254 -13.40 -21.19 -31.11
C ILE A 254 -12.34 -20.92 -30.04
N ARG A 255 -12.59 -19.92 -29.20
CA ARG A 255 -11.79 -19.62 -28.02
C ARG A 255 -12.72 -19.53 -26.82
N THR A 256 -12.36 -20.17 -25.72
CA THR A 256 -13.02 -20.02 -24.42
C THR A 256 -11.98 -19.69 -23.36
N SER A 257 -12.36 -18.85 -22.40
CA SER A 257 -11.50 -18.35 -21.33
C SER A 257 -12.34 -18.15 -20.09
N GLU A 258 -11.82 -18.56 -18.94
CA GLU A 258 -12.38 -18.28 -17.62
C GLU A 258 -11.31 -17.59 -16.79
N MET A 259 -11.62 -16.41 -16.26
CA MET A 259 -10.78 -15.69 -15.31
C MET A 259 -11.54 -15.56 -13.99
N THR A 260 -10.93 -15.97 -12.89
CA THR A 260 -11.45 -15.80 -11.53
C THR A 260 -10.50 -14.91 -10.76
N PHE A 261 -11.04 -13.81 -10.22
CA PHE A 261 -10.37 -12.94 -9.28
C PHE A 261 -11.07 -13.02 -7.93
N LEU A 262 -10.35 -13.50 -6.93
CA LEU A 262 -10.80 -13.59 -5.55
C LEU A 262 -9.92 -12.68 -4.68
N GLN A 263 -10.55 -11.83 -3.88
CA GLN A 263 -9.94 -11.13 -2.76
C GLN A 263 -10.75 -11.47 -1.52
N TYR A 264 -10.10 -12.00 -0.49
CA TYR A 264 -10.77 -12.30 0.76
C TYR A 264 -11.05 -11.03 1.57
N GLY A 265 -12.16 -11.06 2.31
CA GLY A 265 -12.46 -10.05 3.31
C GLY A 265 -11.97 -10.46 4.70
N GLY A 266 -12.47 -9.78 5.73
CA GLY A 266 -12.22 -10.13 7.12
C GLY A 266 -12.66 -9.05 8.11
N SER A 267 -12.10 -9.06 9.31
CA SER A 267 -12.48 -8.13 10.39
C SER A 267 -12.19 -6.65 10.07
N GLN A 268 -11.40 -6.38 9.03
CA GLN A 268 -10.98 -5.04 8.60
C GLN A 268 -11.39 -4.71 7.15
N GLY A 269 -12.41 -5.39 6.61
CA GLY A 269 -12.82 -5.21 5.23
C GLY A 269 -11.94 -6.04 4.31
N ASN A 270 -10.80 -5.53 3.84
CA ASN A 270 -9.89 -6.23 2.92
C ASN A 270 -8.83 -7.07 3.67
N GLY A 271 -9.30 -7.91 4.58
CA GLY A 271 -8.46 -8.72 5.46
C GLY A 271 -8.88 -8.62 6.92
N SER A 272 -8.03 -9.14 7.79
CA SER A 272 -8.30 -9.26 9.22
C SER A 272 -7.17 -8.67 10.06
N ARG A 273 -7.54 -8.14 11.23
CA ARG A 273 -6.61 -7.60 12.24
C ARG A 273 -6.85 -8.19 13.62
N ASN A 274 -5.75 -8.50 14.31
CA ASN A 274 -5.70 -8.60 15.76
C ASN A 274 -5.02 -7.34 16.32
N GLU A 275 -5.59 -6.72 17.35
CA GLU A 275 -5.00 -5.58 18.04
C GLU A 275 -4.85 -5.91 19.53
N PHE A 276 -3.66 -5.67 20.06
CA PHE A 276 -3.36 -5.83 21.47
C PHE A 276 -2.80 -4.54 22.05
N THR A 277 -3.29 -4.16 23.22
CA THR A 277 -2.65 -3.15 24.07
C THR A 277 -1.93 -3.85 25.21
N LEU A 278 -0.88 -3.24 25.73
CA LEU A 278 -0.16 -3.80 26.88
C LEU A 278 -1.10 -4.00 28.07
N ASP A 279 -1.07 -5.19 28.67
CA ASP A 279 -1.85 -5.49 29.86
C ASP A 279 -1.36 -4.69 31.08
N SER A 280 -2.29 -4.27 31.94
CA SER A 280 -2.00 -3.46 33.13
C SER A 280 -1.08 -4.12 34.16
N GLY A 281 -0.90 -5.45 34.11
CA GLY A 281 0.00 -6.19 34.99
C GLY A 281 1.44 -6.32 34.47
N THR A 282 1.76 -5.78 33.29
CA THR A 282 3.09 -5.82 32.69
C THR A 282 3.69 -4.43 32.63
N GLU A 283 4.95 -4.28 33.07
CA GLU A 283 5.65 -3.01 33.03
C GLU A 283 6.07 -2.67 31.60
N ALA A 284 5.65 -1.52 31.09
CA ALA A 284 5.95 -1.09 29.71
C ALA A 284 7.46 -0.96 29.46
N LEU A 285 8.22 -0.55 30.49
CA LEU A 285 9.65 -0.39 30.39
C LEU A 285 10.37 -1.73 30.18
N ASP A 286 9.89 -2.82 30.82
CA ASP A 286 10.47 -4.15 30.66
C ASP A 286 10.34 -4.65 29.22
N VAL A 287 9.19 -4.38 28.58
CA VAL A 287 8.95 -4.71 27.17
C VAL A 287 9.90 -3.91 26.27
N LEU A 288 9.96 -2.59 26.47
CA LEU A 288 10.77 -1.70 25.65
C LEU A 288 12.27 -1.99 25.78
N GLN A 289 12.80 -2.14 26.99
CA GLN A 289 14.21 -2.47 27.22
C GLN A 289 14.56 -3.89 26.78
N GLY A 290 13.63 -4.85 26.95
CA GLY A 290 13.82 -6.23 26.52
C GLY A 290 13.93 -6.39 24.99
N CYS A 291 13.34 -5.46 24.24
CA CYS A 291 13.34 -5.46 22.77
C CYS A 291 14.15 -4.30 22.17
N GLN A 292 14.82 -3.48 22.99
CA GLN A 292 15.59 -2.33 22.50
C GLN A 292 16.74 -2.82 21.60
N ILE A 293 16.94 -2.12 20.49
CA ILE A 293 18.05 -2.36 19.56
C ILE A 293 18.88 -1.09 19.44
N ASP A 294 20.14 -1.26 19.02
CA ASP A 294 20.95 -0.14 18.56
C ASP A 294 20.28 0.52 17.35
N PHE A 295 20.44 1.84 17.23
CA PHE A 295 19.92 2.60 16.10
C PHE A 295 20.48 2.02 14.78
N PRO A 296 19.63 1.52 13.86
CA PRO A 296 20.07 0.61 12.82
C PRO A 296 20.89 1.26 11.69
N GLU A 297 20.90 2.59 11.58
CA GLU A 297 21.60 3.32 10.52
C GLU A 297 22.72 4.24 11.03
N SER A 298 23.81 4.34 10.28
CA SER A 298 24.85 5.34 10.53
C SER A 298 24.70 6.54 9.59
N GLY A 299 24.71 7.77 10.13
CA GLY A 299 24.66 9.00 9.32
C GLY A 299 23.28 9.28 8.71
N PHE A 300 22.21 8.83 9.37
CA PHE A 300 20.82 9.06 8.99
C PHE A 300 20.57 10.54 8.60
N LEU A 301 20.05 10.77 7.39
CA LEU A 301 19.77 12.08 6.78
C LEU A 301 20.95 13.05 6.65
N SER A 302 22.20 12.62 6.89
CA SER A 302 23.38 13.50 6.81
C SER A 302 23.64 14.14 5.44
N SER A 303 23.03 13.64 4.37
CA SER A 303 23.13 14.23 3.02
C SER A 303 22.17 15.38 2.74
N VAL A 304 21.13 15.54 3.58
CA VAL A 304 20.05 16.53 3.39
C VAL A 304 19.84 17.43 4.61
N SER A 305 20.34 17.02 5.77
CA SER A 305 20.27 17.78 7.01
C SER A 305 21.37 18.84 7.09
N ASP A 306 21.02 20.09 7.40
CA ASP A 306 21.96 21.19 7.65
C ASP A 306 22.35 21.34 9.14
N GLY A 307 21.92 20.40 9.99
CA GLY A 307 22.23 20.34 11.42
C GLY A 307 21.76 19.04 12.07
N ASP A 308 21.63 19.03 13.40
CA ASP A 308 21.01 17.92 14.12
C ASP A 308 19.49 17.93 13.86
N ILE A 309 18.90 16.80 13.50
CA ILE A 309 17.44 16.71 13.24
C ILE A 309 16.62 16.85 14.54
N VAL A 310 17.26 16.58 15.68
CA VAL A 310 16.75 16.83 17.03
C VAL A 310 17.83 17.49 17.87
N THR A 311 17.51 18.60 18.53
CA THR A 311 18.32 19.24 19.57
C THR A 311 17.58 19.17 20.90
N ASN A 312 18.19 18.54 21.90
CA ASN A 312 17.68 18.54 23.26
C ASN A 312 18.28 19.73 24.03
N VAL A 313 17.44 20.52 24.70
CA VAL A 313 17.85 21.65 25.52
C VAL A 313 17.36 21.48 26.96
N ASP A 314 18.12 21.95 27.93
CA ASP A 314 17.68 22.00 29.32
C ASP A 314 16.66 23.14 29.57
N SER A 315 16.08 23.17 30.77
CA SER A 315 15.17 24.24 31.19
C SER A 315 15.72 25.68 31.11
N ASP A 316 17.05 25.86 31.02
CA ASP A 316 17.72 27.16 30.86
C ASP A 316 18.04 27.47 29.37
N GLY A 317 17.73 26.55 28.46
CA GLY A 317 17.97 26.65 27.02
C GLY A 317 19.38 26.25 26.58
N ASN A 318 20.17 25.60 27.44
CA ASN A 318 21.48 25.08 27.04
C ASN A 318 21.32 23.74 26.33
N VAL A 319 22.08 23.53 25.25
CA VAL A 319 22.10 22.24 24.53
C VAL A 319 22.64 21.14 25.43
N VAL A 320 21.95 19.99 25.42
CA VAL A 320 22.31 18.77 26.12
C VAL A 320 22.76 17.74 25.09
N ASP A 321 23.94 17.15 25.28
CA ASP A 321 24.49 16.16 24.33
C ASP A 321 23.58 14.93 24.18
N SER A 322 22.97 14.47 25.27
CA SER A 322 22.04 13.33 25.26
C SER A 322 20.74 13.69 24.56
N GLY A 323 20.29 12.86 23.61
CA GLY A 323 19.10 13.13 22.81
C GLY A 323 19.28 14.18 21.70
N THR A 324 20.47 14.79 21.58
CA THR A 324 20.82 15.66 20.45
C THR A 324 21.50 14.83 19.36
N GLY A 325 21.06 15.01 18.11
CA GLY A 325 21.65 14.34 16.96
C GLY A 325 20.64 13.86 15.94
N SER A 326 20.96 12.71 15.32
CA SER A 326 20.15 12.09 14.26
C SER A 326 19.72 10.65 14.56
N SER A 327 19.62 10.32 15.85
CA SER A 327 19.15 9.02 16.32
C SER A 327 18.07 9.19 17.40
N TRP A 328 17.33 8.11 17.63
CA TRP A 328 16.31 8.02 18.67
C TRP A 328 16.21 6.58 19.17
N ALA A 329 15.43 6.35 20.21
CA ALA A 329 15.25 5.05 20.80
C ALA A 329 14.42 4.13 19.89
N THR A 330 15.00 3.00 19.50
CA THR A 330 14.42 1.99 18.60
C THR A 330 14.32 0.62 19.26
N TYR A 331 13.38 -0.21 18.80
CA TYR A 331 13.15 -1.57 19.29
C TYR A 331 12.87 -2.52 18.13
N ASP A 332 13.14 -3.81 18.33
CA ASP A 332 12.78 -4.85 17.38
C ASP A 332 11.26 -5.01 17.30
N ASN A 333 10.71 -4.83 16.10
CA ASN A 333 9.27 -4.80 15.87
C ASN A 333 8.56 -6.12 16.21
N VAL A 334 9.20 -7.25 15.94
CA VAL A 334 8.63 -8.57 16.17
C VAL A 334 8.66 -8.89 17.67
N CYS A 335 9.80 -8.65 18.33
CA CYS A 335 9.98 -8.81 19.76
C CYS A 335 8.95 -7.97 20.54
N PHE A 336 8.83 -6.68 20.21
CA PHE A 336 7.88 -5.77 20.85
C PHE A 336 6.45 -6.31 20.70
N SER A 337 6.08 -6.70 19.48
CA SER A 337 4.74 -7.20 19.20
C SER A 337 4.44 -8.52 19.91
N GLN A 338 5.41 -9.43 19.98
CA GLN A 338 5.28 -10.69 20.73
C GLN A 338 5.09 -10.43 22.22
N ALA A 339 5.85 -9.50 22.80
CA ALA A 339 5.76 -9.14 24.20
C ALA A 339 4.42 -8.49 24.55
N VAL A 340 3.94 -7.53 23.73
CA VAL A 340 2.64 -6.88 23.93
C VAL A 340 1.50 -7.88 23.78
N ALA A 341 1.49 -8.71 22.73
CA ALA A 341 0.49 -9.77 22.57
C ALA A 341 0.53 -10.74 23.76
N GLY A 342 1.73 -11.22 24.14
CA GLY A 342 1.93 -12.18 25.22
C GLY A 342 1.62 -11.66 26.64
N SER A 343 1.52 -10.34 26.83
CA SER A 343 1.06 -9.76 28.10
C SER A 343 -0.43 -10.02 28.37
N ASN A 344 -1.20 -10.34 27.34
CA ASN A 344 -2.65 -10.57 27.43
C ASN A 344 -2.94 -12.05 27.66
N ALA A 345 -3.87 -12.37 28.57
CA ALA A 345 -4.18 -13.76 28.96
C ALA A 345 -4.59 -14.68 27.78
N ASP A 346 -5.32 -14.12 26.81
CA ASP A 346 -5.74 -14.82 25.57
C ASP A 346 -4.95 -14.32 24.34
N GLY A 347 -3.87 -13.57 24.56
CA GLY A 347 -3.07 -12.97 23.50
C GLY A 347 -2.22 -14.01 22.78
N VAL A 348 -2.46 -14.17 21.48
CA VAL A 348 -1.67 -15.04 20.61
C VAL A 348 -1.01 -14.17 19.56
N PHE A 349 0.32 -14.21 19.50
CA PHE A 349 1.07 -13.60 18.40
C PHE A 349 0.90 -14.45 17.14
N ALA A 350 -0.16 -14.15 16.40
CA ALA A 350 -0.48 -14.75 15.11
C ALA A 350 -1.32 -13.78 14.28
N TYR A 351 -1.07 -13.80 12.97
CA TYR A 351 -1.93 -13.11 12.01
C TYR A 351 -3.31 -13.80 11.99
N PRO A 352 -4.41 -13.03 12.05
CA PRO A 352 -5.75 -13.60 11.99
C PRO A 352 -6.06 -14.18 10.60
N GLU A 353 -6.96 -15.15 10.56
CA GLU A 353 -7.48 -15.68 9.30
C GLU A 353 -8.37 -14.67 8.58
N VAL A 354 -8.39 -14.77 7.25
CA VAL A 354 -9.31 -14.03 6.39
C VAL A 354 -10.62 -14.79 6.21
N GLU A 355 -11.67 -14.09 5.78
CA GLU A 355 -13.03 -14.62 5.70
C GLU A 355 -13.56 -14.54 4.27
N TYR A 356 -14.02 -15.67 3.72
CA TYR A 356 -14.67 -15.67 2.41
C TYR A 356 -16.05 -15.02 2.46
N GLU A 357 -16.92 -15.42 3.41
CA GLU A 357 -18.26 -14.85 3.56
C GLU A 357 -18.25 -13.52 4.32
N ASN A 358 -17.62 -12.50 3.73
CA ASN A 358 -17.42 -11.20 4.34
C ASN A 358 -17.70 -10.06 3.36
N ALA A 359 -18.22 -8.93 3.84
CA ALA A 359 -18.59 -7.80 2.98
C ALA A 359 -17.40 -7.16 2.22
N GLY A 360 -16.17 -7.39 2.67
CA GLY A 360 -14.97 -6.98 1.95
C GLY A 360 -14.47 -7.97 0.90
N THR A 361 -15.07 -9.15 0.79
CA THR A 361 -14.73 -10.15 -0.23
C THR A 361 -15.15 -9.68 -1.61
N ILE A 362 -14.24 -9.79 -2.57
CA ILE A 362 -14.50 -9.57 -4.00
C ILE A 362 -14.28 -10.91 -4.68
N ASP A 363 -15.33 -11.48 -5.25
CA ASP A 363 -15.26 -12.71 -6.03
C ASP A 363 -15.90 -12.44 -7.39
N VAL A 364 -15.06 -12.40 -8.43
CA VAL A 364 -15.47 -12.09 -9.79
C VAL A 364 -14.96 -13.19 -10.71
N THR A 365 -15.88 -13.81 -11.45
CA THR A 365 -15.57 -14.75 -12.51
C THR A 365 -16.06 -14.20 -13.84
N GLU A 366 -15.17 -14.07 -14.83
CA GLU A 366 -15.52 -13.75 -16.20
C GLU A 366 -15.27 -14.96 -17.10
N LYS A 367 -16.32 -15.41 -17.79
CA LYS A 367 -16.24 -16.46 -18.82
C LYS A 367 -16.50 -15.84 -20.18
N THR A 368 -15.51 -15.89 -21.06
CA THR A 368 -15.62 -15.37 -22.42
C THR A 368 -15.46 -16.50 -23.43
N THR A 369 -16.46 -16.68 -24.28
CA THR A 369 -16.42 -17.59 -25.43
C THR A 369 -16.56 -16.80 -26.73
N SER A 370 -15.71 -17.09 -27.70
CA SER A 370 -15.79 -16.46 -29.02
C SER A 370 -15.68 -17.50 -30.12
N VAL A 371 -16.44 -17.28 -31.19
CA VAL A 371 -16.39 -18.07 -32.43
C VAL A 371 -16.21 -17.11 -33.58
N TYR A 372 -15.31 -17.43 -34.50
CA TYR A 372 -15.13 -16.64 -35.72
C TYR A 372 -14.96 -17.51 -36.96
N LEU A 373 -15.30 -16.91 -38.10
CA LEU A 373 -15.06 -17.45 -39.43
C LEU A 373 -14.76 -16.29 -40.36
N MET A 374 -13.64 -16.37 -41.08
CA MET A 374 -13.19 -15.35 -42.00
C MET A 374 -12.56 -15.94 -43.26
N ALA A 375 -12.71 -15.24 -44.38
CA ALA A 375 -12.06 -15.57 -45.63
C ALA A 375 -10.97 -14.53 -45.92
N ASN A 376 -9.77 -15.02 -46.21
CA ASN A 376 -8.65 -14.21 -46.67
C ASN A 376 -8.75 -14.05 -48.18
N TYR A 377 -8.43 -12.85 -48.67
CA TYR A 377 -8.39 -12.56 -50.09
C TYR A 377 -7.08 -11.87 -50.48
N ASP A 378 -6.64 -12.18 -51.69
CA ASP A 378 -5.52 -11.54 -52.37
C ASP A 378 -5.94 -11.36 -53.84
N THR A 379 -6.05 -10.11 -54.29
CA THR A 379 -6.53 -9.79 -55.62
C THR A 379 -5.93 -8.49 -56.15
N GLU A 380 -6.07 -8.26 -57.46
CA GLU A 380 -5.66 -7.01 -58.10
C GLU A 380 -6.89 -6.20 -58.50
N MET A 381 -6.98 -4.95 -58.02
CA MET A 381 -8.05 -4.03 -58.42
C MET A 381 -7.43 -2.65 -58.73
N PHE A 382 -7.79 -2.09 -59.89
CA PHE A 382 -7.24 -0.80 -60.37
C PHE A 382 -5.70 -0.76 -60.49
N GLY A 383 -5.07 -1.87 -60.84
CA GLY A 383 -3.60 -1.96 -60.96
C GLY A 383 -2.85 -1.97 -59.64
N LYS A 384 -3.54 -2.28 -58.53
CA LYS A 384 -2.95 -2.41 -57.18
C LYS A 384 -3.31 -3.76 -56.58
N PHE A 385 -2.33 -4.39 -55.94
CA PHE A 385 -2.55 -5.57 -55.11
C PHE A 385 -3.30 -5.17 -53.83
N ILE A 386 -4.40 -5.87 -53.56
CA ILE A 386 -5.25 -5.68 -52.40
C ILE A 386 -5.35 -7.04 -51.69
N ARG A 387 -4.88 -7.05 -50.45
CA ARG A 387 -4.97 -8.19 -49.54
C ARG A 387 -5.74 -7.80 -48.30
N GLY A 388 -6.51 -8.73 -47.77
CA GLY A 388 -7.25 -8.52 -46.53
C GLY A 388 -8.08 -9.74 -46.18
N ASN A 389 -8.98 -9.55 -45.21
CA ASN A 389 -9.95 -10.55 -44.84
C ASN A 389 -11.31 -9.90 -44.58
N PHE A 390 -12.34 -10.73 -44.61
CA PHE A 390 -13.66 -10.36 -44.13
C PHE A 390 -14.27 -11.59 -43.46
N GLY A 391 -15.06 -11.36 -42.42
CA GLY A 391 -15.60 -12.45 -41.63
C GLY A 391 -16.55 -11.97 -40.56
N LEU A 392 -17.03 -12.91 -39.78
CA LEU A 392 -17.88 -12.68 -38.62
C LEU A 392 -17.19 -13.25 -37.39
N ARG A 393 -17.23 -12.51 -36.28
CA ARG A 393 -16.88 -12.98 -34.95
C ARG A 393 -18.05 -12.72 -34.01
N ILE A 394 -18.44 -13.75 -33.27
CA ILE A 394 -19.44 -13.67 -32.21
C ILE A 394 -18.67 -13.84 -30.91
N VAL A 395 -18.89 -12.95 -29.95
CA VAL A 395 -18.29 -12.99 -28.62
C VAL A 395 -19.44 -12.98 -27.61
N ASP A 396 -19.40 -13.90 -26.68
CA ASP A 396 -20.31 -14.03 -25.57
C ASP A 396 -19.47 -14.00 -24.28
N THR A 397 -19.84 -13.12 -23.36
CA THR A 397 -19.13 -12.90 -22.10
C THR A 397 -20.13 -12.92 -20.96
N GLU A 398 -19.93 -13.85 -20.03
CA GLU A 398 -20.70 -13.98 -18.80
C GLU A 398 -19.84 -13.52 -17.62
N VAL A 399 -20.32 -12.53 -16.86
CA VAL A 399 -19.65 -12.05 -15.65
C VAL A 399 -20.50 -12.43 -14.44
N THR A 400 -19.92 -13.20 -13.53
CA THR A 400 -20.48 -13.47 -12.21
C THR A 400 -19.70 -12.67 -11.18
N SER A 401 -20.40 -11.91 -10.35
CA SER A 401 -19.80 -11.22 -9.21
C SER A 401 -20.58 -11.59 -7.95
N ILE A 402 -19.87 -12.15 -6.97
CA ILE A 402 -20.40 -12.50 -5.66
C ILE A 402 -19.90 -11.45 -4.67
N GLY A 403 -20.83 -10.85 -3.93
CA GLY A 403 -20.54 -9.94 -2.84
C GLY A 403 -21.42 -10.27 -1.64
N PHE A 404 -20.82 -10.26 -0.45
CA PHE A 404 -21.54 -10.51 0.79
C PHE A 404 -22.01 -9.20 1.40
N ARG A 405 -23.05 -9.27 2.23
CA ARG A 405 -23.57 -8.13 2.98
C ARG A 405 -23.58 -8.49 4.46
N ASN A 406 -23.13 -7.57 5.30
CA ASN A 406 -23.23 -7.75 6.74
C ASN A 406 -24.70 -7.81 7.17
N SER A 407 -25.01 -8.64 8.16
CA SER A 407 -26.32 -8.62 8.81
C SER A 407 -26.52 -7.25 9.48
N PHE A 408 -27.68 -6.64 9.24
CA PHE A 408 -28.06 -5.30 9.72
C PHE A 408 -27.97 -5.11 11.23
#